data_AF-W9XY50-F1
#
_entry.id   AF-W9XY50-F1
#
_cell.length_a   1.000
_cell.length_b   1.000
_cell.length_c   1.000
_cell.angle_alpha   90.00
_cell.angle_beta   90.00
_cell.angle_gamma   90.00
#
_symmetry.space_group_name_H-M   'P 1'
#
loop_
_entity.id
_entity.type
_entity.pdbx_description
1 polymer ?
#
loop_
_entity_poly.entity_id
_entity_poly.type
_entity_poly.pdbx_seq_one_letter_code
_entity_poly.pdbx_strand_id
1 'polypeptide(L)'
;MALQYLSEFCAHHEISGQCSAALATALLIPYQGRFGRLSLPMPCLEHHPKQASSASKFSIQEQAQLLPFYMSLSLNPLGMRALMVGPFYEASVTCNLVDPWIAGALETIDSIIQSGDYPKLVTVMIIRQPKIAPIWLGAVILGIETRILSPVRAGMFAVDMLSAAWSLTSHSFIGPKQQIPSHSDCQRISRAYECRLLYIAQPGRDRAPLCPWKPFGSIDPQETDLEVRRHLSCHGKHCLQYESWVWDLQNDGKSAADYGYMSNHGLMDSNETTCALLVDPQCRQESFELEVMSQVASRSVFGWLRREDGCPKEEVAIWKHDWFDISESDDEEIDGPDQSDTRTFNLEAILTWLKGLSGTL
;
A
#
# COMPACT_ATOMS: atom_id res chain seq x y z
N MET A 1 -35.57 10.70 1.59
CA MET A 1 -36.30 10.60 2.88
C MET A 1 -35.37 10.23 4.03
N ALA A 2 -34.69 9.07 4.03
CA ALA A 2 -33.79 8.68 5.13
C ALA A 2 -32.58 9.61 5.35
N LEU A 3 -31.85 9.98 4.28
CA LEU A 3 -30.70 10.90 4.36
C LEU A 3 -31.08 12.30 4.87
N GLN A 4 -32.23 12.80 4.43
CA GLN A 4 -32.74 14.11 4.86
C GLN A 4 -33.11 14.07 6.34
N TYR A 5 -33.81 13.02 6.78
CA TYR A 5 -34.12 12.82 8.20
C TYR A 5 -32.85 12.73 9.05
N LEU A 6 -31.84 11.96 8.62
CA LEU A 6 -30.55 11.87 9.31
C LEU A 6 -29.86 13.23 9.39
N SER A 7 -29.88 14.01 8.31
CA SER A 7 -29.32 15.36 8.27
C SER A 7 -30.01 16.31 9.25
N GLU A 8 -31.35 16.33 9.24
CA GLU A 8 -32.15 17.15 10.16
C GLU A 8 -31.94 16.73 11.61
N PHE A 9 -31.88 15.43 11.89
CA PHE A 9 -31.59 14.88 13.22
C PHE A 9 -30.20 15.30 13.72
N CYS A 10 -29.16 15.12 12.90
CA CYS A 10 -27.80 15.50 13.27
C CYS A 10 -27.64 17.00 13.48
N ALA A 11 -28.30 17.82 12.66
CA ALA A 11 -28.32 19.27 12.83
C ALA A 11 -29.05 19.69 14.10
N HIS A 12 -30.21 19.08 14.39
CA HIS A 12 -31.01 19.37 15.60
C HIS A 12 -30.24 19.08 16.89
N HIS A 13 -29.44 18.01 16.89
CA HIS A 13 -28.64 17.58 18.04
C HIS A 13 -27.20 18.09 18.03
N GLU A 14 -26.79 18.91 17.06
CA GLU A 14 -25.40 19.42 16.92
C GLU A 14 -24.34 18.30 16.80
N ILE A 15 -24.71 17.12 16.26
CA ILE A 15 -23.87 15.91 16.15
C ILE A 15 -23.38 15.60 14.73
N SER A 16 -23.35 16.59 13.82
CA SER A 16 -22.92 16.37 12.43
C SER A 16 -21.52 15.76 12.30
N GLY A 17 -20.60 16.11 13.21
CA GLY A 17 -19.28 15.48 13.29
C GLY A 17 -19.35 13.98 13.61
N GLN A 18 -20.26 13.56 14.48
CA GLN A 18 -20.48 12.15 14.79
C GLN A 18 -21.06 11.39 13.60
N CYS A 19 -21.94 12.01 12.80
CA CYS A 19 -22.45 11.39 11.57
C CYS A 19 -21.33 11.08 10.57
N SER A 20 -20.37 12.01 10.43
CA SER A 20 -19.19 11.82 9.57
C SER A 20 -18.35 10.65 10.04
N ALA A 21 -18.09 10.61 11.34
CA ALA A 21 -17.31 9.58 12.00
C ALA A 21 -18.00 8.20 11.90
N ALA A 22 -19.32 8.15 12.10
CA ALA A 22 -20.13 6.95 11.98
C ALA A 22 -20.14 6.41 10.53
N LEU A 23 -20.27 7.29 9.54
CA LEU A 23 -20.15 6.89 8.14
C LEU A 23 -18.78 6.26 7.86
N ALA A 24 -17.70 6.93 8.25
CA ALA A 24 -16.35 6.42 8.03
C ALA A 24 -16.08 5.08 8.75
N THR A 25 -16.61 4.93 9.95
CA THR A 25 -16.61 3.67 10.72
C THR A 25 -17.36 2.57 9.96
N ALA A 26 -18.55 2.87 9.42
CA ALA A 26 -19.37 1.91 8.68
C ALA A 26 -18.68 1.40 7.41
N LEU A 27 -17.92 2.27 6.73
CA LEU A 27 -17.13 1.89 5.54
C LEU A 27 -16.01 0.89 5.83
N LEU A 28 -15.58 0.75 7.09
CA LEU A 28 -14.54 -0.18 7.49
C LEU A 28 -15.09 -1.50 8.04
N ILE A 29 -16.41 -1.64 8.20
CA ILE A 29 -17.02 -2.90 8.64
C ILE A 29 -16.69 -4.05 7.67
N PRO A 30 -16.79 -3.91 6.34
CA PRO A 30 -16.45 -5.00 5.42
C PRO A 30 -14.97 -5.42 5.50
N TYR A 31 -14.07 -4.47 5.79
CA TYR A 31 -12.64 -4.74 5.95
C TYR A 31 -12.35 -5.69 7.12
N GLN A 32 -13.18 -5.68 8.17
CA GLN A 32 -13.01 -6.60 9.30
C GLN A 32 -13.31 -8.07 8.97
N GLY A 33 -14.02 -8.32 7.87
CA GLY A 33 -14.46 -9.65 7.45
C GLY A 33 -15.54 -10.25 8.38
N ARG A 34 -15.99 -11.47 8.06
CA ARG A 34 -17.13 -12.14 8.73
C ARG A 34 -16.90 -12.52 10.20
N PHE A 35 -15.65 -12.49 10.67
CA PHE A 35 -15.26 -12.95 12.02
C PHE A 35 -14.67 -11.83 12.89
N GLY A 36 -14.63 -10.59 12.40
CA GLY A 36 -14.19 -9.45 13.19
C GLY A 36 -15.22 -9.08 14.24
N ARG A 37 -14.83 -9.08 15.52
CA ARG A 37 -15.68 -8.54 16.58
C ARG A 37 -15.71 -7.02 16.47
N LEU A 38 -16.83 -6.47 16.02
CA LEU A 38 -17.04 -5.03 16.00
C LEU A 38 -17.10 -4.50 17.44
N SER A 39 -16.14 -3.65 17.79
CA SER A 39 -16.14 -2.91 19.04
C SER A 39 -16.49 -1.47 18.71
N LEU A 40 -17.72 -1.07 19.01
CA LEU A 40 -18.14 0.32 18.89
C LEU A 40 -18.06 0.98 20.26
N PRO A 41 -17.63 2.24 20.35
CA PRO A 41 -17.63 2.96 21.60
C PRO A 41 -19.05 3.02 22.18
N MET A 42 -19.16 2.85 23.49
CA MET A 42 -20.44 2.98 24.17
C MET A 42 -20.97 4.42 23.99
N PRO A 43 -22.25 4.60 23.62
CA PRO A 43 -22.85 5.92 23.53
C PRO A 43 -22.78 6.62 24.89
N CYS A 44 -22.07 7.75 24.95
CA CYS A 44 -22.09 8.62 26.12
C CYS A 44 -23.20 9.66 25.92
N LEU A 45 -24.25 9.60 26.75
CA LEU A 45 -25.37 10.54 26.72
C LEU A 45 -25.15 11.77 27.60
N GLU A 46 -23.91 12.00 28.07
CA GLU A 46 -23.61 13.13 28.93
C GLU A 46 -23.81 14.46 28.19
N HIS A 47 -24.54 15.36 28.85
CA HIS A 47 -24.89 16.67 28.33
C HIS A 47 -23.65 17.58 28.40
N HIS A 48 -22.75 17.47 27.42
CA HIS A 48 -21.64 18.39 27.31
C HIS A 48 -22.18 19.81 27.09
N PRO A 49 -21.72 20.82 27.85
CA PRO A 49 -22.08 22.20 27.57
C PRO A 49 -21.65 22.53 26.14
N LYS A 50 -22.55 23.18 25.40
CA LYS A 50 -22.40 23.58 24.01
C LYS A 50 -21.14 24.42 23.82
N GLN A 51 -19.99 23.77 23.65
CA GLN A 51 -18.82 24.44 23.09
C GLN A 51 -19.11 24.57 21.61
N ALA A 52 -19.32 25.82 21.18
CA ALA A 52 -19.37 26.18 19.78
C ALA A 52 -18.01 25.87 19.14
N SER A 53 -17.76 24.60 18.83
CA SER A 53 -16.76 24.27 17.83
C SER A 53 -17.25 24.92 16.55
N SER A 54 -16.40 25.70 15.89
CA SER A 54 -16.65 26.18 14.54
C SER A 54 -16.65 24.96 13.62
N ALA A 55 -17.76 24.22 13.64
CA ALA A 55 -17.93 23.04 12.81
C ALA A 55 -17.82 23.53 11.36
N SER A 56 -16.83 23.00 10.65
CA SER A 56 -16.88 23.02 9.20
C SER A 56 -18.26 22.49 8.80
N LYS A 57 -18.89 23.13 7.80
CA LYS A 57 -20.23 22.78 7.33
C LYS A 57 -20.17 21.38 6.70
N PHE A 58 -20.18 20.33 7.51
CA PHE A 58 -20.34 18.97 7.04
C PHE A 58 -21.76 18.84 6.46
N SER A 59 -21.85 18.84 5.13
CA SER A 59 -23.10 18.64 4.42
C SER A 59 -23.29 17.14 4.18
N ILE A 60 -24.18 16.52 4.95
CA ILE A 60 -24.60 15.12 4.73
C ILE A 60 -25.12 14.92 3.30
N GLN A 61 -25.71 15.97 2.71
CA GLN A 61 -26.18 15.99 1.33
C GLN A 61 -25.04 15.85 0.31
N GLU A 62 -23.91 16.53 0.53
CA GLU A 62 -22.72 16.42 -0.32
C GLU A 62 -22.08 15.04 -0.18
N GLN A 63 -22.00 14.51 1.05
CA GLN A 63 -21.49 13.17 1.29
C GLN A 63 -22.37 12.06 0.68
N ALA A 64 -23.69 12.28 0.60
CA ALA A 64 -24.60 11.35 -0.05
C ALA A 64 -24.28 11.15 -1.53
N GLN A 65 -23.78 12.19 -2.21
CA GLN A 65 -23.37 12.09 -3.62
C GLN A 65 -22.10 11.22 -3.77
N LEU A 66 -21.25 11.22 -2.75
CA LEU A 66 -20.03 10.40 -2.68
C LEU A 66 -20.29 9.01 -2.07
N LEU A 67 -21.50 8.71 -1.63
CA LEU A 67 -21.80 7.44 -0.97
C LEU A 67 -21.56 6.22 -1.88
N PRO A 68 -21.96 6.21 -3.17
CA PRO A 68 -21.62 5.12 -4.07
C PRO A 68 -20.10 4.89 -4.15
N PHE A 69 -19.34 5.97 -4.28
CA PHE A 69 -17.88 5.95 -4.28
C PHE A 69 -17.31 5.28 -3.02
N TYR A 70 -17.78 5.70 -1.84
CA TYR A 70 -17.31 5.15 -0.57
C TYR A 70 -17.70 3.68 -0.39
N MET A 71 -18.90 3.28 -0.81
CA MET A 71 -19.34 1.89 -0.77
C MET A 71 -18.52 1.00 -1.71
N SER A 72 -18.17 1.49 -2.90
CA SER A 72 -17.29 0.74 -3.81
C SER A 72 -15.93 0.48 -3.19
N LEU A 73 -15.35 1.50 -2.54
CA LEU A 73 -14.06 1.36 -1.86
C LEU A 73 -14.14 0.41 -0.65
N SER A 74 -15.23 0.44 0.11
CA SER A 74 -15.42 -0.48 1.25
C SER A 74 -15.54 -1.94 0.82
N LEU A 75 -16.02 -2.19 -0.40
CA LEU A 75 -16.10 -3.51 -1.01
C LEU A 75 -14.77 -4.00 -1.62
N ASN A 76 -13.71 -3.19 -1.57
CA ASN A 76 -12.35 -3.58 -1.98
C ASN A 76 -11.40 -3.66 -0.76
N PRO A 77 -11.35 -4.79 -0.02
CA PRO A 77 -10.50 -4.93 1.15
C PRO A 77 -9.00 -4.78 0.87
N LEU A 78 -8.53 -5.18 -0.32
CA LEU A 78 -7.13 -5.01 -0.72
C LEU A 78 -6.80 -3.54 -0.94
N GLY A 79 -7.66 -2.83 -1.67
CA GLY A 79 -7.57 -1.39 -1.85
C GLY A 79 -7.60 -0.63 -0.53
N MET A 80 -8.55 -0.98 0.35
CA MET A 80 -8.65 -0.40 1.69
C MET A 80 -7.37 -0.62 2.50
N ARG A 81 -6.78 -1.83 2.45
CA ARG A 81 -5.49 -2.12 3.11
C ARG A 81 -4.38 -1.22 2.56
N ALA A 82 -4.30 -1.08 1.24
CA ALA A 82 -3.28 -0.29 0.57
C ALA A 82 -3.40 1.21 0.89
N LEU A 83 -4.64 1.74 0.96
CA LEU A 83 -4.89 3.12 1.39
C LEU A 83 -4.49 3.34 2.84
N MET A 84 -4.84 2.42 3.74
CA MET A 84 -4.52 2.58 5.16
C MET A 84 -3.02 2.58 5.45
N VAL A 85 -2.19 1.90 4.67
CA VAL A 85 -0.72 1.98 4.84
C VAL A 85 -0.10 3.19 4.14
N GLY A 86 -0.88 3.93 3.35
CA GLY A 86 -0.42 5.09 2.58
C GLY A 86 0.30 6.18 3.38
N PRO A 87 -0.06 6.51 4.64
CA PRO A 87 0.66 7.54 5.42
C PRO A 87 2.13 7.22 5.69
N PHE A 88 2.49 5.94 5.60
CA PHE A 88 3.86 5.46 5.77
C PHE A 88 4.65 5.47 4.47
N TYR A 89 4.00 5.59 3.31
CA TYR A 89 4.68 5.66 2.03
C TYR A 89 5.30 7.05 1.79
N GLU A 90 6.47 7.06 1.16
CA GLU A 90 7.20 8.26 0.80
C GLU A 90 7.93 8.05 -0.53
N ALA A 91 7.58 8.82 -1.56
CA ALA A 91 8.08 8.61 -2.93
C ALA A 91 9.58 8.90 -3.08
N SER A 92 10.15 9.69 -2.16
CA SER A 92 11.58 10.00 -2.16
C SER A 92 12.45 8.83 -1.68
N VAL A 93 11.91 7.93 -0.85
CA VAL A 93 12.62 6.79 -0.25
C VAL A 93 12.84 5.67 -1.28
N THR A 94 14.05 5.11 -1.29
CA THR A 94 14.41 3.93 -2.09
C THR A 94 14.26 2.65 -1.28
N CYS A 95 14.10 1.51 -1.95
CA CYS A 95 13.85 0.22 -1.31
C CYS A 95 14.91 -0.20 -0.28
N ASN A 96 16.15 0.27 -0.39
CA ASN A 96 17.23 -0.01 0.57
C ASN A 96 17.25 0.90 1.80
N LEU A 97 16.34 1.87 1.89
CA LEU A 97 16.25 2.85 2.99
C LEU A 97 14.88 2.79 3.68
N VAL A 98 14.18 1.66 3.55
CA VAL A 98 12.82 1.50 4.08
C VAL A 98 12.85 1.38 5.60
N ASP A 99 13.75 0.59 6.15
CA ASP A 99 13.88 0.43 7.62
C ASP A 99 14.11 1.76 8.33
N PRO A 100 15.14 2.57 8.00
CA PRO A 100 15.38 3.82 8.73
C PRO A 100 14.21 4.81 8.60
N TRP A 101 13.48 4.77 7.47
CA TRP A 101 12.28 5.57 7.28
C TRP A 101 11.11 5.10 8.15
N ILE A 102 10.80 3.80 8.11
CA ILE A 102 9.66 3.21 8.82
C ILE A 102 9.90 3.17 10.33
N ALA A 103 11.13 2.92 10.77
CA ALA A 103 11.48 2.90 12.19
C ALA A 103 11.17 4.24 12.87
N GLY A 104 11.60 5.37 12.28
CA GLY A 104 11.30 6.70 12.83
C GLY A 104 9.80 7.02 12.84
N ALA A 105 9.07 6.60 11.80
CA ALA A 105 7.62 6.75 11.76
C ALA A 105 6.92 5.92 12.85
N LEU A 106 7.29 4.64 13.00
CA LEU A 106 6.71 3.73 13.98
C LEU A 106 7.03 4.13 15.41
N GLU A 107 8.24 4.59 15.72
CA GLU A 107 8.61 5.08 17.06
C GLU A 107 7.66 6.20 17.53
N THR A 108 7.40 7.16 16.64
CA THR A 108 6.45 8.26 16.91
C THR A 108 5.03 7.73 17.13
N ILE A 109 4.58 6.81 16.28
CA ILE A 109 3.22 6.25 16.31
C ILE A 109 3.02 5.38 17.55
N ASP A 110 3.99 4.53 17.88
CA ASP A 110 3.93 3.60 19.00
C ASP A 110 3.93 4.35 20.32
N SER A 111 4.68 5.45 20.45
CA SER A 111 4.62 6.34 21.61
C SER A 111 3.22 6.93 21.83
N ILE A 112 2.54 7.35 20.75
CA ILE A 112 1.18 7.90 20.80
C ILE A 112 0.16 6.83 21.19
N ILE A 113 0.31 5.62 20.67
CA ILE A 113 -0.58 4.49 21.01
C ILE A 113 -0.39 4.08 22.47
N GLN A 114 0.86 4.00 22.95
CA GLN A 114 1.17 3.65 24.34
C GLN A 114 0.62 4.68 25.34
N SER A 115 0.59 5.97 24.98
CA SER A 115 0.00 7.01 25.81
C SER A 115 -1.53 7.08 25.74
N GLY A 116 -2.17 6.35 24.82
CA GLY A 116 -3.61 6.38 24.59
C GLY A 116 -4.12 7.67 23.93
N ASP A 117 -3.25 8.48 23.33
CA ASP A 117 -3.60 9.77 22.70
C ASP A 117 -4.10 9.57 21.26
N TYR A 118 -5.24 8.90 21.13
CA TYR A 118 -5.89 8.62 19.86
C TYR A 118 -6.26 9.87 19.03
N PRO A 119 -6.68 11.01 19.61
CA PRO A 119 -6.86 12.24 18.86
C PRO A 119 -5.56 12.70 18.17
N LYS A 120 -4.41 12.57 18.83
CA LYS A 120 -3.11 12.87 18.23
C LYS A 120 -2.75 11.87 17.13
N LEU A 121 -3.03 10.58 17.32
CA LEU A 121 -2.82 9.55 16.28
C LEU A 121 -3.59 9.90 15.01
N VAL A 122 -4.90 10.14 15.13
CA VAL A 122 -5.75 10.56 14.01
C VAL A 122 -5.18 11.82 13.37
N THR A 123 -4.80 12.82 14.16
CA THR A 123 -4.20 14.07 13.66
C THR A 123 -2.96 13.82 12.80
N VAL A 124 -2.02 12.98 13.25
CA VAL A 124 -0.81 12.62 12.51
C VAL A 124 -1.15 11.96 11.18
N MET A 125 -2.09 11.00 11.19
CA MET A 125 -2.51 10.30 9.97
C MET A 125 -3.20 11.24 8.97
N ILE A 126 -4.06 12.14 9.46
CA ILE A 126 -4.76 13.14 8.65
C ILE A 126 -3.75 14.10 8.02
N ILE A 127 -2.76 14.57 8.76
CA ILE A 127 -1.72 15.47 8.23
C ILE A 127 -0.91 14.77 7.13
N ARG A 128 -0.57 13.50 7.31
CA ARG A 128 0.22 12.73 6.34
C ARG A 128 -0.56 12.42 5.06
N GLN A 129 -1.86 12.14 5.17
CA GLN A 129 -2.68 11.81 3.99
C GLN A 129 -4.14 12.29 4.15
N PRO A 130 -4.42 13.58 3.92
CA PRO A 130 -5.73 14.18 4.16
C PRO A 130 -6.88 13.53 3.38
N LYS A 131 -6.60 12.99 2.18
CA LYS A 131 -7.60 12.38 1.29
C LYS A 131 -8.27 11.14 1.89
N ILE A 132 -7.57 10.44 2.79
CA ILE A 132 -8.08 9.24 3.49
C ILE A 132 -8.34 9.50 4.97
N ALA A 133 -8.32 10.77 5.40
CA ALA A 133 -8.54 11.19 6.77
C ALA A 133 -9.76 10.51 7.44
N PRO A 134 -10.94 10.42 6.79
CA PRO A 134 -12.10 9.75 7.39
C PRO A 134 -11.83 8.28 7.72
N ILE A 135 -11.09 7.57 6.87
CA ILE A 135 -10.80 6.14 7.05
C ILE A 135 -10.01 5.92 8.34
N TRP A 136 -8.98 6.73 8.59
CA TRP A 136 -8.21 6.64 9.83
C TRP A 136 -9.01 6.98 11.09
N LEU A 137 -9.92 7.96 11.00
CA LEU A 137 -10.86 8.24 12.09
C LEU A 137 -11.75 7.03 12.39
N GLY A 138 -12.34 6.42 11.36
CA GLY A 138 -13.17 5.22 11.50
C GLY A 138 -12.41 4.02 12.07
N ALA A 139 -11.14 3.84 11.67
CA ALA A 139 -10.29 2.77 12.16
C ALA A 139 -10.00 2.88 13.66
N VAL A 140 -9.72 4.09 14.14
CA VAL A 140 -9.49 4.36 15.57
C VAL A 140 -10.78 4.18 16.37
N ILE A 141 -11.94 4.61 15.84
CA ILE A 141 -13.24 4.38 16.49
C ILE A 141 -13.56 2.88 16.62
N LEU A 142 -13.19 2.09 15.62
CA LEU A 142 -13.33 0.63 15.64
C LEU A 142 -12.27 -0.09 16.50
N GLY A 143 -11.25 0.62 17.00
CA GLY A 143 -10.14 0.03 17.76
C GLY A 143 -9.30 -0.95 16.93
N ILE A 144 -9.10 -0.69 15.64
CA ILE A 144 -8.33 -1.58 14.73
C ILE A 144 -7.00 -0.98 14.25
N GLU A 145 -6.57 0.14 14.81
CA GLU A 145 -5.32 0.80 14.45
C GLU A 145 -4.11 -0.12 14.60
N THR A 146 -4.02 -0.90 15.68
CA THR A 146 -2.92 -1.84 15.91
C THR A 146 -2.88 -2.96 14.88
N ARG A 147 -4.06 -3.45 14.45
CA ARG A 147 -4.22 -4.47 13.41
C ARG A 147 -3.80 -3.95 12.04
N ILE A 148 -4.11 -2.68 11.73
CA ILE A 148 -3.68 -2.02 10.49
C ILE A 148 -2.16 -1.82 10.48
N LEU A 149 -1.58 -1.46 11.63
CA LEU A 149 -0.14 -1.19 11.75
C LEU A 149 0.70 -2.46 11.84
N SER A 150 0.14 -3.60 12.25
CA SER A 150 0.89 -4.86 12.38
C SER A 150 1.60 -5.28 11.07
N PRO A 151 0.96 -5.28 9.90
CA PRO A 151 1.64 -5.51 8.62
C PRO A 151 2.76 -4.50 8.33
N VAL A 152 2.56 -3.21 8.67
CA VAL A 152 3.57 -2.17 8.47
C VAL A 152 4.82 -2.47 9.30
N ARG A 153 4.65 -2.88 10.57
CA ARG A 153 5.76 -3.30 11.45
C ARG A 153 6.50 -4.53 10.92
N ALA A 154 5.84 -5.37 10.13
CA ALA A 154 6.42 -6.54 9.48
C ALA A 154 6.99 -6.23 8.08
N GLY A 155 7.02 -4.96 7.65
CA GLY A 155 7.49 -4.59 6.30
C GLY A 155 6.54 -5.00 5.16
N MET A 156 5.32 -5.43 5.47
CA MET A 156 4.33 -5.87 4.50
C MET A 156 3.44 -4.70 4.06
N PHE A 157 3.74 -4.15 2.87
CA PHE A 157 2.96 -3.07 2.28
C PHE A 157 2.05 -3.58 1.17
N ALA A 158 0.76 -3.28 1.27
CA ALA A 158 -0.17 -3.52 0.18
C ALA A 158 -0.08 -2.41 -0.87
N VAL A 159 -0.09 -2.79 -2.14
CA VAL A 159 -0.14 -1.88 -3.28
C VAL A 159 -1.39 -2.16 -4.10
N ASP A 160 -2.15 -1.11 -4.40
CA ASP A 160 -3.33 -1.15 -5.26
C ASP A 160 -3.47 0.19 -5.99
N MET A 161 -2.93 0.27 -7.20
CA MET A 161 -2.90 1.52 -7.97
C MET A 161 -4.31 2.02 -8.35
N LEU A 162 -5.29 1.11 -8.44
CA LEU A 162 -6.67 1.49 -8.76
C LEU A 162 -7.29 2.25 -7.59
N SER A 163 -7.22 1.74 -6.36
CA SER A 163 -7.69 2.50 -5.19
C SER A 163 -6.88 3.77 -4.97
N ALA A 164 -5.58 3.76 -5.27
CA ALA A 164 -4.74 4.95 -5.25
C ALA A 164 -5.31 6.04 -6.17
N ALA A 165 -5.54 5.70 -7.44
CA ALA A 165 -6.10 6.61 -8.43
C ALA A 165 -7.50 7.07 -8.05
N TRP A 166 -8.35 6.13 -7.61
CA TRP A 166 -9.73 6.37 -7.23
C TRP A 166 -9.84 7.36 -6.06
N SER A 167 -8.91 7.29 -5.10
CA SER A 167 -8.86 8.19 -3.93
C SER A 167 -7.98 9.43 -4.11
N LEU A 168 -7.37 9.62 -5.29
CA LEU A 168 -6.35 10.64 -5.54
C LEU A 168 -5.19 10.60 -4.52
N THR A 169 -4.67 9.39 -4.29
CA THR A 169 -3.53 9.14 -3.43
C THR A 169 -2.42 8.41 -4.18
N SER A 170 -1.24 8.32 -3.56
CA SER A 170 -0.08 7.64 -4.12
C SER A 170 0.54 6.76 -3.04
N HIS A 171 0.69 5.47 -3.35
CA HIS A 171 1.37 4.49 -2.50
C HIS A 171 2.16 3.48 -3.33
N SER A 172 2.62 3.91 -4.51
CA SER A 172 3.53 3.17 -5.39
C SER A 172 4.34 4.14 -6.24
N PHE A 173 5.60 3.82 -6.46
CA PHE A 173 6.48 4.64 -7.31
C PHE A 173 6.12 4.60 -8.81
N ILE A 174 5.29 3.63 -9.23
CA ILE A 174 4.94 3.38 -10.64
C ILE A 174 3.88 4.35 -11.16
N GLY A 175 2.89 4.69 -10.32
CA GLY A 175 1.73 5.51 -10.70
C GLY A 175 2.09 6.95 -11.11
N PRO A 176 2.69 7.74 -10.20
CA PRO A 176 2.88 9.18 -10.38
C PRO A 176 3.67 9.52 -11.64
N LYS A 177 3.26 10.57 -12.37
CA LYS A 177 4.05 11.09 -13.49
C LYS A 177 5.38 11.66 -12.98
N GLN A 178 6.50 11.20 -13.54
CA GLN A 178 7.80 11.76 -13.21
C GLN A 178 8.17 12.83 -14.25
N GLN A 179 8.59 14.00 -13.76
CA GLN A 179 9.25 14.97 -14.61
C GLN A 179 10.65 14.44 -14.92
N ILE A 180 10.85 13.98 -16.14
CA ILE A 180 12.18 13.61 -16.62
C ILE A 180 12.82 14.89 -17.13
N PRO A 181 14.00 15.28 -16.61
CA PRO A 181 14.72 16.43 -17.14
C PRO A 181 14.85 16.29 -18.65
N SER A 182 14.44 17.31 -19.40
CA SER A 182 14.48 17.30 -20.88
C SER A 182 15.90 17.32 -21.45
N HIS A 183 16.92 17.07 -20.63
CA HIS A 183 18.31 17.13 -21.02
C HIS A 183 18.78 15.79 -21.58
N SER A 184 19.24 15.87 -22.82
CA SER A 184 19.91 14.87 -23.66
C SER A 184 21.20 14.28 -23.05
N ASP A 185 21.62 14.72 -21.87
CA ASP A 185 22.93 14.44 -21.28
C ASP A 185 22.91 13.34 -20.21
N CYS A 186 21.74 12.82 -19.82
CA CYS A 186 21.69 11.67 -18.94
C CYS A 186 22.09 10.41 -19.72
N GLN A 187 23.39 10.09 -19.68
CA GLN A 187 23.95 8.82 -20.19
C GLN A 187 23.33 7.59 -19.50
N ARG A 188 22.67 7.77 -18.36
CA ARG A 188 22.10 6.71 -17.53
C ARG A 188 20.65 7.01 -17.19
N ILE A 189 19.85 5.98 -16.99
CA ILE A 189 18.45 6.11 -16.56
C ILE A 189 18.29 5.58 -15.14
N SER A 190 17.37 6.12 -14.37
CA SER A 190 17.07 5.56 -13.04
C SER A 190 16.42 4.19 -13.19
N ARG A 191 16.73 3.24 -12.30
CA ARG A 191 16.05 1.93 -12.28
C ARG A 191 14.55 2.08 -12.02
N ALA A 192 14.15 3.12 -11.30
CA ALA A 192 12.73 3.45 -11.10
C ALA A 192 12.04 3.76 -12.43
N TYR A 193 12.71 4.49 -13.32
CA TYR A 193 12.18 4.80 -14.65
C TYR A 193 12.21 3.58 -15.56
N GLU A 194 13.26 2.76 -15.50
CA GLU A 194 13.34 1.46 -16.16
C GLU A 194 12.14 0.57 -15.78
N CYS A 195 11.91 0.33 -14.48
CA CYS A 195 10.77 -0.44 -13.97
C CYS A 195 9.44 0.05 -14.53
N ARG A 196 9.24 1.36 -14.56
CA ARG A 196 8.01 1.97 -15.04
C ARG A 196 7.83 1.76 -16.54
N LEU A 197 8.87 2.01 -17.33
CA LEU A 197 8.81 1.80 -18.77
C LEU A 197 8.58 0.32 -19.09
N LEU A 198 9.23 -0.57 -18.38
CA LEU A 198 9.06 -2.02 -18.56
C LEU A 198 7.61 -2.43 -18.28
N TYR A 199 7.01 -1.94 -17.20
CA TYR A 199 5.60 -2.19 -16.90
C TYR A 199 4.65 -1.65 -17.98
N ILE A 200 4.90 -0.45 -18.50
CA ILE A 200 4.04 0.19 -19.51
C ILE A 200 4.21 -0.45 -20.90
N ALA A 201 5.43 -0.83 -21.25
CA ALA A 201 5.80 -1.19 -22.62
C ALA A 201 5.71 -2.69 -22.92
N GLN A 202 5.75 -3.56 -21.90
CA GLN A 202 5.82 -5.01 -22.11
C GLN A 202 4.44 -5.66 -22.08
N PRO A 203 3.91 -6.15 -23.22
CA PRO A 203 2.70 -6.95 -23.25
C PRO A 203 2.95 -8.30 -22.55
N GLY A 204 2.09 -8.68 -21.59
CA GLY A 204 2.20 -9.95 -20.84
C GLY A 204 2.74 -9.82 -19.41
N ARG A 205 3.31 -8.66 -19.03
CA ARG A 205 3.53 -8.32 -17.61
C ARG A 205 2.22 -7.80 -17.01
N ASP A 206 1.31 -8.72 -16.72
CA ASP A 206 -0.03 -8.36 -16.22
C ASP A 206 -0.01 -7.79 -14.79
N ARG A 207 1.13 -7.86 -14.09
CA ARG A 207 1.27 -7.45 -12.69
C ARG A 207 2.35 -6.40 -12.52
N ALA A 208 1.93 -5.24 -12.01
CA ALA A 208 2.83 -4.21 -11.52
C ALA A 208 3.69 -4.73 -10.34
N PRO A 209 4.83 -4.07 -10.05
CA PRO A 209 5.58 -4.36 -8.83
C PRO A 209 4.67 -4.21 -7.60
N LEU A 210 4.61 -5.26 -6.77
CA LEU A 210 3.90 -5.22 -5.49
C LEU A 210 4.68 -4.42 -4.42
N CYS A 211 5.94 -4.07 -4.68
CA CYS A 211 6.73 -3.21 -3.83
C CYS A 211 6.36 -1.74 -4.07
N PRO A 212 5.96 -0.97 -3.03
CA PRO A 212 5.66 0.44 -3.19
C PRO A 212 6.94 1.28 -3.40
N TRP A 213 8.09 0.78 -2.93
CA TRP A 213 9.36 1.50 -2.89
C TRP A 213 10.14 1.35 -4.20
N LYS A 214 10.72 2.46 -4.67
CA LYS A 214 11.48 2.46 -5.93
C LYS A 214 12.85 1.78 -5.76
N PRO A 215 13.36 1.11 -6.79
CA PRO A 215 14.73 0.59 -6.77
C PRO A 215 15.74 1.75 -6.74
N PHE A 216 16.89 1.51 -6.12
CA PHE A 216 17.97 2.49 -6.04
C PHE A 216 18.87 2.49 -7.28
N GLY A 217 19.53 3.63 -7.49
CA GLY A 217 20.55 3.80 -8.52
C GLY A 217 20.03 3.93 -9.95
N SER A 218 20.96 3.79 -10.88
CA SER A 218 20.75 3.95 -12.32
C SER A 218 21.45 2.84 -13.11
N ILE A 219 21.02 2.65 -14.34
CA ILE A 219 21.53 1.65 -15.28
C ILE A 219 21.89 2.30 -16.61
N ASP A 220 22.87 1.73 -17.32
CA ASP A 220 23.14 2.07 -18.73
C ASP A 220 21.93 1.66 -19.60
N PRO A 221 21.38 2.56 -20.43
CA PRO A 221 20.36 2.24 -21.42
C PRO A 221 20.63 0.98 -22.26
N GLN A 222 21.90 0.66 -22.55
CA GLN A 222 22.26 -0.50 -23.34
C GLN A 222 22.08 -1.83 -22.60
N GLU A 223 22.06 -1.80 -21.27
CA GLU A 223 21.83 -2.97 -20.43
C GLU A 223 20.36 -3.16 -20.03
N THR A 224 19.43 -2.33 -20.56
CA THR A 224 17.99 -2.48 -20.34
C THR A 224 17.31 -3.28 -21.45
N ASP A 225 16.11 -3.74 -21.16
CA ASP A 225 15.23 -4.39 -22.14
C ASP A 225 15.02 -3.55 -23.41
N LEU A 226 14.82 -4.23 -24.54
CA LEU A 226 14.68 -3.59 -25.85
C LEU A 226 13.44 -2.68 -25.89
N GLU A 227 12.38 -3.09 -25.22
CA GLU A 227 11.14 -2.36 -25.01
C GLU A 227 11.41 -1.05 -24.27
N VAL A 228 12.16 -1.11 -23.16
CA VAL A 228 12.55 0.08 -22.39
C VAL A 228 13.35 1.03 -23.28
N ARG A 229 14.36 0.53 -23.99
CA ARG A 229 15.20 1.32 -24.91
C ARG A 229 14.38 2.04 -25.98
N ARG A 230 13.40 1.36 -26.56
CA ARG A 230 12.51 1.95 -27.58
C ARG A 230 11.76 3.18 -27.06
N HIS A 231 11.42 3.16 -25.77
CA HIS A 231 10.60 4.19 -25.12
C HIS A 231 11.41 5.28 -24.39
N LEU A 232 12.75 5.20 -24.37
CA LEU A 232 13.60 6.27 -23.81
C LEU A 232 13.50 7.59 -24.58
N SER A 233 13.33 7.52 -25.89
CA SER A 233 13.15 8.69 -26.77
C SER A 233 11.80 9.40 -26.56
N CYS A 234 10.90 8.81 -25.79
CA CYS A 234 9.60 9.39 -25.51
C CYS A 234 9.66 10.44 -24.38
N HIS A 235 10.84 10.71 -23.80
CA HIS A 235 11.10 11.81 -22.85
C HIS A 235 10.07 11.89 -21.70
N GLY A 236 9.72 10.74 -21.09
CA GLY A 236 8.79 10.71 -19.96
C GLY A 236 7.33 10.98 -20.30
N LYS A 237 6.95 10.97 -21.58
CA LYS A 237 5.55 11.12 -22.01
C LYS A 237 4.68 9.90 -21.66
N HIS A 238 5.28 8.74 -21.44
CA HIS A 238 4.58 7.54 -21.01
C HIS A 238 4.23 7.62 -19.52
N CYS A 239 2.94 7.63 -19.22
CA CYS A 239 2.42 7.61 -17.87
C CYS A 239 1.16 6.74 -17.81
N LEU A 240 0.87 6.24 -16.61
CA LEU A 240 -0.39 5.57 -16.34
C LEU A 240 -1.45 6.65 -16.13
N GLN A 241 -2.55 6.53 -16.86
CA GLN A 241 -3.71 7.36 -16.68
C GLN A 241 -4.87 6.47 -16.26
N TYR A 242 -5.49 6.85 -15.16
CA TYR A 242 -6.69 6.20 -14.70
C TYR A 242 -7.86 6.61 -15.61
N GLU A 243 -8.54 5.63 -16.19
CA GLU A 243 -9.64 5.86 -17.12
C GLU A 243 -10.99 5.79 -16.40
N SER A 244 -11.41 4.60 -15.97
CA SER A 244 -12.65 4.39 -15.23
C SER A 244 -12.68 3.00 -14.58
N TRP A 245 -13.63 2.81 -13.67
CA TRP A 245 -14.05 1.53 -13.15
C TRP A 245 -15.27 1.12 -13.93
N VAL A 246 -15.31 -0.14 -14.36
CA VAL A 246 -16.39 -0.64 -15.20
C VAL A 246 -17.19 -1.66 -14.40
N TRP A 247 -18.46 -1.36 -14.17
CA TRP A 247 -19.40 -2.26 -13.50
C TRP A 247 -20.04 -3.20 -14.50
N ASP A 248 -19.79 -4.50 -14.36
CA ASP A 248 -20.47 -5.53 -15.14
C ASP A 248 -21.90 -5.74 -14.62
N LEU A 249 -22.88 -5.28 -15.40
CA LEU A 249 -24.29 -5.45 -15.06
C LEU A 249 -24.73 -6.84 -15.55
N GLN A 250 -25.06 -7.71 -14.60
CA GLN A 250 -25.35 -9.13 -14.83
C GLN A 250 -26.45 -9.41 -15.88
N ASN A 251 -27.30 -8.43 -16.20
CA ASN A 251 -28.54 -8.69 -16.92
C ASN A 251 -28.59 -8.26 -18.39
N ASP A 252 -27.56 -7.65 -18.99
CA ASP A 252 -27.66 -7.16 -20.38
C ASP A 252 -26.34 -7.13 -21.17
N GLY A 253 -25.22 -7.61 -20.61
CA GLY A 253 -23.88 -7.40 -21.21
C GLY A 253 -23.50 -5.92 -21.33
N LYS A 254 -24.25 -5.05 -20.65
CA LYS A 254 -23.99 -3.62 -20.55
C LYS A 254 -23.06 -3.39 -19.38
N SER A 255 -22.08 -2.52 -19.59
CA SER A 255 -21.19 -2.09 -18.53
C SER A 255 -21.39 -0.60 -18.26
N ALA A 256 -21.30 -0.20 -16.99
CA ALA A 256 -21.39 1.20 -16.59
C ALA A 256 -20.03 1.70 -16.11
N ALA A 257 -19.51 2.74 -16.74
CA ALA A 257 -18.27 3.38 -16.32
C ALA A 257 -18.52 4.36 -15.17
N ASP A 258 -17.66 4.31 -14.16
CA ASP A 258 -17.61 5.21 -13.03
C ASP A 258 -16.18 5.78 -12.89
N TYR A 259 -16.08 7.09 -12.72
CA TYR A 259 -14.82 7.82 -12.74
C TYR A 259 -14.28 8.11 -11.34
N GLY A 260 -14.99 7.67 -10.30
CA GLY A 260 -14.59 7.85 -8.91
C GLY A 260 -14.60 9.31 -8.46
N TYR A 261 -13.63 9.70 -7.63
CA TYR A 261 -13.53 11.07 -7.09
C TYR A 261 -13.10 12.12 -8.14
N MET A 262 -12.79 11.70 -9.37
CA MET A 262 -12.29 12.61 -10.41
C MET A 262 -13.42 13.37 -11.10
N SER A 263 -13.64 14.63 -10.71
CA SER A 263 -14.35 15.59 -11.55
C SER A 263 -13.38 16.12 -12.61
N ASN A 264 -13.45 15.56 -13.82
CA ASN A 264 -12.73 15.95 -15.04
C ASN A 264 -11.22 15.65 -15.10
N HIS A 265 -10.86 14.69 -15.96
CA HIS A 265 -9.53 14.44 -16.54
C HIS A 265 -8.32 14.62 -15.59
N GLY A 266 -8.13 13.68 -14.66
CA GLY A 266 -6.98 13.66 -13.75
C GLY A 266 -5.87 12.74 -14.26
N LEU A 267 -4.74 13.31 -14.69
CA LEU A 267 -3.46 12.61 -14.59
C LEU A 267 -3.20 12.30 -13.10
N MET A 268 -2.51 11.20 -12.78
CA MET A 268 -1.88 11.04 -11.47
C MET A 268 -0.75 12.08 -11.35
N ASP A 269 -1.12 13.36 -11.19
CA ASP A 269 -0.23 14.50 -11.41
C ASP A 269 0.39 15.07 -10.13
N SER A 270 0.10 14.49 -8.95
CA SER A 270 0.75 14.97 -7.73
C SER A 270 1.07 13.86 -6.73
N ASN A 271 2.38 13.72 -6.44
CA ASN A 271 2.91 13.11 -5.22
C ASN A 271 2.63 14.05 -4.03
N GLU A 272 1.37 14.27 -3.70
CA GLU A 272 0.99 15.08 -2.53
C GLU A 272 1.12 14.26 -1.24
N THR A 273 2.34 13.85 -0.89
CA THR A 273 2.66 13.62 0.52
C THR A 273 2.89 14.99 1.14
N THR A 274 1.84 15.58 1.72
CA THR A 274 1.76 17.03 1.98
C THR A 274 2.60 17.52 3.17
N CYS A 275 3.36 16.65 3.83
CA CYS A 275 4.28 17.04 4.91
C CYS A 275 5.50 16.11 4.95
N ALA A 276 6.68 16.67 4.69
CA ALA A 276 7.94 16.04 5.07
C ALA A 276 7.96 15.96 6.61
N LEU A 277 7.95 14.75 7.16
CA LEU A 277 8.29 14.58 8.57
C LEU A 277 9.78 14.94 8.68
N LEU A 278 10.07 16.04 9.38
CA LEU A 278 11.42 16.31 9.86
C LEU A 278 11.72 15.20 10.87
N VAL A 279 12.39 14.15 10.42
CA VAL A 279 12.95 13.13 11.32
C VAL A 279 13.93 13.87 12.23
N ASP A 280 13.69 13.85 13.54
CA ASP A 280 14.66 14.37 14.50
C ASP A 280 15.92 13.50 14.40
N PRO A 281 17.09 14.06 14.01
CA PRO A 281 18.33 13.30 13.89
C PRO A 281 18.83 12.75 15.24
N GLN A 282 18.18 13.06 16.37
CA GLN A 282 18.51 12.52 17.69
C GLN A 282 17.72 11.27 18.08
N CYS A 283 16.85 10.73 17.22
CA CYS A 283 16.19 9.44 17.42
C CYS A 283 17.25 8.35 17.67
N ARG A 284 17.33 7.86 18.90
CA ARG A 284 18.17 6.70 19.23
C ARG A 284 17.52 5.48 18.60
N GLN A 285 18.14 4.98 17.53
CA GLN A 285 17.83 3.65 17.01
C GLN A 285 18.22 2.61 18.07
N GLU A 286 17.29 2.30 18.98
CA GLU A 286 17.36 1.01 19.66
C GLU A 286 17.22 -0.06 18.58
N SER A 287 18.16 -0.99 18.59
CA SER A 287 18.39 -1.98 17.55
C SER A 287 17.15 -2.82 17.27
N PHE A 288 16.33 -2.36 16.32
CA PHE A 288 15.58 -3.28 15.47
C PHE A 288 16.60 -4.17 14.76
N GLU A 289 16.21 -5.37 14.38
CA GLU A 289 16.99 -6.16 13.41
C GLU A 289 16.86 -5.40 12.07
N LEU A 290 17.79 -4.45 11.88
CA LEU A 290 17.57 -3.11 11.28
C LEU A 290 17.42 -3.08 9.75
N GLU A 291 17.38 -4.23 9.08
CA GLU A 291 17.45 -4.28 7.61
C GLU A 291 16.41 -5.19 6.96
N VAL A 292 15.50 -5.79 7.74
CA VAL A 292 14.53 -6.77 7.20
C VAL A 292 13.59 -6.13 6.17
N MET A 293 13.06 -4.93 6.43
CA MET A 293 12.11 -4.31 5.49
C MET A 293 12.79 -3.85 4.20
N SER A 294 14.02 -3.35 4.31
CA SER A 294 14.84 -2.89 3.19
C SER A 294 15.31 -4.06 2.36
N GLN A 295 15.69 -5.16 2.99
CA GLN A 295 15.99 -6.42 2.33
C GLN A 295 14.77 -6.94 1.56
N VAL A 296 13.61 -7.05 2.21
CA VAL A 296 12.36 -7.53 1.57
C VAL A 296 11.94 -6.61 0.42
N ALA A 297 11.95 -5.30 0.62
CA ALA A 297 11.60 -4.32 -0.42
C ALA A 297 12.57 -4.39 -1.60
N SER A 298 13.87 -4.52 -1.33
CA SER A 298 14.90 -4.62 -2.37
C SER A 298 14.78 -5.94 -3.15
N ARG A 299 14.65 -7.08 -2.47
CA ARG A 299 14.37 -8.38 -3.10
C ARG A 299 13.12 -8.33 -3.97
N SER A 300 12.04 -7.74 -3.45
CA SER A 300 10.75 -7.66 -4.16
C SER A 300 10.86 -6.86 -5.46
N VAL A 301 11.46 -5.65 -5.42
CA VAL A 301 11.48 -4.77 -6.60
C VAL A 301 12.53 -5.21 -7.63
N PHE A 302 13.71 -5.66 -7.21
CA PHE A 302 14.73 -6.18 -8.13
C PHE A 302 14.35 -7.56 -8.69
N GLY A 303 13.72 -8.41 -7.87
CA GLY A 303 13.13 -9.67 -8.32
C GLY A 303 12.03 -9.47 -9.35
N TRP A 304 11.16 -8.46 -9.17
CA TRP A 304 10.19 -8.08 -10.19
C TRP A 304 10.87 -7.54 -11.46
N LEU A 305 11.91 -6.70 -11.32
CA LEU A 305 12.61 -6.10 -12.45
C LEU A 305 13.28 -7.16 -13.34
N ARG A 306 13.93 -8.17 -12.73
CA ARG A 306 14.76 -9.17 -13.42
C ARG A 306 14.13 -10.56 -13.58
N ARG A 307 12.82 -10.69 -13.34
CA ARG A 307 12.10 -11.97 -13.31
C ARG A 307 12.29 -12.85 -14.55
N GLU A 308 12.35 -12.25 -15.74
CA GLU A 308 12.28 -12.97 -17.01
C GLU A 308 13.63 -12.97 -17.77
N ASP A 309 14.39 -11.87 -17.68
CA ASP A 309 15.49 -11.59 -18.62
C ASP A 309 16.90 -11.71 -18.00
N GLY A 310 16.98 -12.12 -16.73
CA GLY A 310 18.23 -12.27 -16.00
C GLY A 310 18.82 -10.94 -15.50
N CYS A 311 20.06 -10.99 -15.02
CA CYS A 311 20.72 -9.87 -14.34
C CYS A 311 21.70 -9.12 -15.28
N PRO A 312 21.55 -7.78 -15.45
CA PRO A 312 22.56 -6.92 -16.09
C PRO A 312 23.94 -7.02 -15.43
N LYS A 313 25.00 -6.72 -16.18
CA LYS A 313 26.37 -6.81 -15.64
C LYS A 313 26.60 -5.79 -14.55
N GLU A 314 26.01 -4.60 -14.68
CA GLU A 314 26.09 -3.54 -13.67
C GLU A 314 25.39 -3.91 -12.36
N GLU A 315 24.53 -4.93 -12.34
CA GLU A 315 23.81 -5.38 -11.15
C GLU A 315 24.50 -6.52 -10.42
N VAL A 316 25.58 -7.11 -10.97
CA VAL A 316 26.28 -8.24 -10.37
C VAL A 316 26.71 -7.97 -8.92
N ALA A 317 27.11 -6.74 -8.59
CA ALA A 317 27.45 -6.36 -7.22
C ALA A 317 26.22 -6.33 -6.28
N ILE A 318 25.05 -5.97 -6.79
CA ILE A 318 23.78 -5.97 -6.03
C ILE A 318 23.39 -7.41 -5.70
N TRP A 319 23.44 -8.31 -6.68
CA TRP A 319 23.06 -9.72 -6.49
C TRP A 319 24.06 -10.54 -5.67
N LYS A 320 25.30 -10.05 -5.51
CA LYS A 320 26.30 -10.62 -4.60
C LYS A 320 26.15 -10.16 -3.16
N HIS A 321 25.29 -9.19 -2.88
CA HIS A 321 25.05 -8.72 -1.53
C HIS A 321 24.28 -9.78 -0.75
N ASP A 322 24.57 -9.92 0.55
CA ASP A 322 23.93 -10.91 1.44
C ASP A 322 22.40 -10.78 1.47
N TRP A 323 21.89 -9.57 1.19
CA TRP A 323 20.45 -9.34 1.01
C TRP A 323 19.84 -10.10 -0.17
N PHE A 324 20.60 -10.54 -1.15
CA PHE A 324 20.13 -11.28 -2.33
C PHE A 324 20.66 -12.72 -2.38
N ASP A 325 21.62 -13.04 -1.50
CA ASP A 325 22.07 -14.41 -1.27
C ASP A 325 20.96 -15.18 -0.55
N ILE A 326 20.11 -15.82 -1.35
CA ILE A 326 19.17 -16.82 -0.86
C ILE A 326 19.90 -18.14 -1.05
N SER A 327 20.85 -18.44 -0.15
CA SER A 327 21.24 -19.83 0.07
C SER A 327 19.94 -20.62 0.20
N GLU A 328 19.78 -21.71 -0.56
CA GLU A 328 18.62 -22.61 -0.54
C GLU A 328 18.25 -22.93 0.92
N SER A 329 17.41 -22.07 1.48
CA SER A 329 16.99 -22.07 2.87
C SER A 329 15.71 -22.85 2.80
N ASP A 330 15.79 -24.11 3.19
CA ASP A 330 14.71 -25.09 3.26
C ASP A 330 13.34 -24.40 3.30
N ASP A 331 12.58 -24.60 2.23
CA ASP A 331 11.16 -24.28 2.15
C ASP A 331 10.44 -25.12 3.23
N GLU A 332 10.50 -24.69 4.49
CA GLU A 332 9.50 -25.09 5.47
C GLU A 332 8.22 -24.35 5.11
N GLU A 333 7.40 -25.04 4.31
CA GLU A 333 6.00 -24.73 4.10
C GLU A 333 5.35 -24.42 5.45
N ILE A 334 4.76 -23.22 5.55
CA ILE A 334 3.94 -22.82 6.68
C ILE A 334 2.73 -23.75 6.72
N ASP A 335 2.78 -24.74 7.61
CA ASP A 335 1.67 -25.65 7.91
C ASP A 335 0.41 -24.85 8.28
N GLY A 336 -0.59 -24.94 7.41
CA GLY A 336 -1.98 -24.74 7.80
C GLY A 336 -2.44 -25.89 8.71
N PRO A 337 -3.46 -25.69 9.57
CA PRO A 337 -3.83 -26.70 10.54
C PRO A 337 -4.42 -27.94 9.83
N ASP A 338 -3.72 -29.06 10.01
CA ASP A 338 -4.20 -30.45 9.99
C ASP A 338 -5.47 -30.73 9.16
N GLN A 339 -5.26 -31.41 8.01
CA GLN A 339 -5.91 -32.71 7.81
C GLN A 339 -5.26 -33.53 6.68
N SER A 340 -4.85 -34.74 7.08
CA SER A 340 -4.50 -35.93 6.29
C SER A 340 -3.11 -36.00 5.65
N ASP A 341 -2.22 -36.66 6.39
CA ASP A 341 -1.16 -37.54 5.93
C ASP A 341 -1.34 -38.08 4.50
N THR A 342 -0.37 -37.81 3.62
CA THR A 342 0.36 -38.88 2.94
C THR A 342 1.73 -38.37 2.47
N ARG A 343 2.71 -38.38 3.38
CA ARG A 343 4.12 -38.46 2.97
C ARG A 343 4.29 -39.72 2.13
N THR A 344 5.12 -39.65 1.07
CA THR A 344 6.15 -40.66 0.70
C THR A 344 6.66 -40.46 -0.74
N PHE A 345 7.89 -40.81 -1.14
CA PHE A 345 9.03 -41.50 -0.51
C PHE A 345 10.31 -41.02 -1.22
N ASN A 346 11.38 -40.73 -0.47
CA ASN A 346 12.68 -40.35 -1.05
C ASN A 346 13.45 -41.60 -1.50
N LEU A 347 13.51 -41.81 -2.82
CA LEU A 347 14.15 -42.94 -3.50
C LEU A 347 15.65 -43.08 -3.21
N GLU A 348 16.35 -42.00 -2.87
CA GLU A 348 17.79 -42.01 -2.60
C GLU A 348 18.14 -42.65 -1.25
N ALA A 349 17.29 -42.52 -0.24
CA ALA A 349 17.48 -43.18 1.05
C ALA A 349 17.41 -44.72 0.90
N ILE A 350 16.52 -45.21 0.03
CA ILE A 350 16.35 -46.64 -0.28
C ILE A 350 17.55 -47.19 -1.06
N LEU A 351 18.05 -46.42 -2.04
CA LEU A 351 19.22 -46.81 -2.83
C LEU A 351 20.51 -46.85 -2.00
N THR A 352 20.61 -46.00 -0.98
CA THR A 352 21.74 -45.97 -0.05
C THR A 352 21.69 -47.16 0.92
N TRP A 353 20.50 -47.57 1.37
CA TRP A 353 20.30 -48.75 2.20
C TRP A 353 20.58 -50.06 1.44
N LEU A 354 20.14 -50.18 0.18
CA LEU A 354 20.37 -51.37 -0.65
C LEU A 354 21.85 -51.65 -0.93
N LYS A 355 22.69 -50.61 -1.05
CA LYS A 355 24.15 -50.76 -1.22
C LYS A 355 24.85 -51.30 0.03
N GLY A 356 24.23 -51.21 1.21
CA GLY A 356 24.77 -51.75 2.46
C GLY A 356 24.52 -53.26 2.65
N LEU A 357 23.63 -53.87 1.86
CA LEU A 357 23.24 -55.27 2.04
C LEU A 357 23.95 -56.25 1.09
N SER A 358 24.63 -55.77 0.05
CA SER A 358 25.41 -56.61 -0.87
C SER A 358 26.78 -57.05 -0.33
N GLY A 359 27.02 -56.90 0.99
CA GLY A 359 28.27 -57.26 1.67
C GLY A 359 28.25 -58.54 2.52
N THR A 360 27.15 -59.28 2.59
CA THR A 360 27.09 -60.57 3.33
C THR A 360 26.10 -61.54 2.69
N LEU A 361 26.53 -62.14 1.57
CA LEU A 361 26.53 -63.60 1.29
C LEU A 361 27.13 -63.86 -0.10
#